data_AF-A0A836CK19-F1
#
_entry.id   AF-A0A836CK19-F1
#
_cell.length_a   1.000
_cell.length_b   1.000
_cell.length_c   1.000
_cell.angle_alpha   90.00
_cell.angle_beta   90.00
_cell.angle_gamma   90.00
#
_symmetry.space_group_name_H-M   'P 1'
#
loop_
_entity.id
_entity.type
_entity.pdbx_description
1 polymer ?
#
loop_
_entity_poly.entity_id
_entity_poly.type
_entity_poly.pdbx_seq_one_letter_code
_entity_poly.pdbx_strand_id
1 'polypeptide(L)'
;MGLTAKVEGNCDNNNWSQWESTQRPPHKPPTVKGGQKSGAACDHWNRVEQDTQLIKDLGVGSYRFSQRMYDEYGSKAALQTAGTCVKNMLKSHVTIYFAIKQAAEDAGREVHVGIVKDLFQFHAFQWHNLFDHFLAWAMDQIFNVQIINFLRTGKFRFWVPFAACVSYMDSRAPAANDFIGLNYYSHYYVSLWNIITEPVLEAKLMALPQEIMTDMPQCVYPEGLYSALKTMATLGKPIIVTENGIADKHDDRRYLYIRRYLYALSRAIQDGVDVIGYYYWSLYDNFEWCEGYHMKFGLYAVNFDTQERSLRPAAAAFTNVHKAAAAYY
;
A
#
# COMPACT_ATOMS: atom_id res chain seq x y z
N MET A 1 -7.62 -7.07 5.66
CA MET A 1 -8.08 -6.12 4.61
C MET A 1 -8.26 -6.87 3.29
N GLY A 2 -9.21 -6.43 2.45
CA GLY A 2 -9.37 -6.91 1.06
C GLY A 2 -9.65 -5.75 0.08
N LEU A 3 -9.04 -5.77 -1.11
CA LEU A 3 -9.33 -4.81 -2.19
C LEU A 3 -10.28 -5.45 -3.19
N THR A 4 -11.36 -4.76 -3.55
CA THR A 4 -12.44 -5.16 -4.46
C THR A 4 -11.95 -5.99 -5.65
N ALA A 5 -11.08 -5.42 -6.49
CA ALA A 5 -10.58 -6.08 -7.70
C ALA A 5 -9.72 -7.32 -7.43
N LYS A 6 -9.16 -7.44 -6.22
CA LYS A 6 -8.33 -8.59 -5.83
C LYS A 6 -9.13 -9.75 -5.25
N VAL A 7 -10.33 -9.48 -4.72
CA VAL A 7 -11.05 -10.44 -3.84
C VAL A 7 -12.47 -10.77 -4.28
N GLU A 8 -13.22 -9.82 -4.86
CA GLU A 8 -14.66 -9.98 -5.11
C GLU A 8 -14.95 -11.05 -6.16
N GLY A 9 -14.15 -11.09 -7.23
CA GLY A 9 -14.38 -11.97 -8.37
C GLY A 9 -15.30 -11.37 -9.42
N ASN A 10 -15.30 -11.98 -10.61
CA ASN A 10 -16.13 -11.67 -11.79
C ASN A 10 -16.19 -10.17 -12.11
N CYS A 11 -15.01 -9.54 -12.04
CA CYS A 11 -14.79 -8.13 -12.33
C CYS A 11 -14.68 -7.86 -13.84
N ASP A 12 -15.52 -8.50 -14.67
CA ASP A 12 -15.21 -8.68 -16.09
C ASP A 12 -15.46 -7.43 -16.96
N ASN A 13 -16.22 -6.46 -16.46
CA ASN A 13 -16.61 -5.25 -17.18
C ASN A 13 -16.05 -3.99 -16.51
N ASN A 14 -14.73 -3.91 -16.29
CA ASN A 14 -14.10 -2.70 -15.77
C ASN A 14 -12.72 -2.46 -16.40
N ASN A 15 -12.10 -1.33 -16.04
CA ASN A 15 -10.76 -0.97 -16.48
C ASN A 15 -9.68 -1.98 -16.05
N TRP A 16 -9.84 -2.63 -14.90
CA TRP A 16 -8.92 -3.65 -14.42
C TRP A 16 -8.95 -4.91 -15.28
N SER A 17 -10.14 -5.43 -15.66
CA SER A 17 -10.22 -6.59 -16.56
C SER A 17 -9.70 -6.29 -17.97
N GLN A 18 -9.85 -5.04 -18.44
CA GLN A 18 -9.24 -4.56 -19.68
C GLN A 18 -7.72 -4.48 -19.57
N TRP A 19 -7.20 -3.95 -18.46
CA TRP A 19 -5.77 -3.89 -18.17
C TRP A 19 -5.15 -5.30 -18.12
N GLU A 20 -5.78 -6.25 -17.41
CA GLU A 20 -5.36 -7.66 -17.36
C GLU A 20 -5.30 -8.29 -18.76
N SER A 21 -6.24 -7.90 -19.64
CA SER A 21 -6.34 -8.41 -21.01
C SER A 21 -5.48 -7.63 -22.03
N THR A 22 -4.74 -6.61 -21.60
CA THR A 22 -3.91 -5.78 -22.49
C THR A 22 -2.76 -6.60 -23.04
N GLN A 23 -2.76 -6.81 -24.36
CA GLN A 23 -1.68 -7.48 -25.06
C GLN A 23 -0.46 -6.56 -25.15
N ARG A 24 0.69 -7.10 -24.79
CA ARG A 24 1.99 -6.43 -24.95
C ARG A 24 2.71 -7.02 -26.17
N PRO A 25 3.64 -6.26 -26.80
CA PRO A 25 4.46 -6.79 -27.88
C PRO A 25 5.16 -8.10 -27.48
N PRO A 26 5.39 -9.05 -28.41
CA PRO A 26 5.92 -10.39 -28.07
C PRO A 26 7.26 -10.42 -27.32
N HIS A 27 8.05 -9.35 -27.42
CA HIS A 27 9.34 -9.20 -26.74
C HIS A 27 9.23 -8.62 -25.32
N LYS A 28 8.03 -8.27 -24.85
CA LYS A 28 7.79 -7.79 -23.49
C LYS A 28 7.05 -8.85 -22.68
N PRO A 29 7.32 -8.97 -21.37
CA PRO A 29 6.54 -9.86 -20.51
C PRO A 29 5.06 -9.47 -20.54
N PRO A 30 4.14 -10.43 -20.33
CA PRO A 30 2.71 -10.15 -20.27
C PRO A 30 2.38 -9.15 -19.15
N THR A 31 1.24 -8.48 -19.27
CA THR A 31 0.79 -7.49 -18.27
C THR A 31 0.62 -8.11 -16.89
N VAL A 32 0.10 -9.34 -16.84
CA VAL A 32 0.05 -10.18 -15.65
C VAL A 32 0.91 -11.41 -15.87
N LYS A 33 1.74 -11.76 -14.89
CA LYS A 33 2.63 -12.91 -14.91
C LYS A 33 1.86 -14.19 -15.19
N GLY A 34 2.39 -15.01 -16.10
CA GLY A 34 1.72 -16.23 -16.55
C GLY A 34 0.41 -16.00 -17.33
N GLY A 35 0.08 -14.77 -17.70
CA GLY A 35 -1.17 -14.44 -18.41
C GLY A 35 -2.43 -14.65 -17.58
N GLN A 36 -2.29 -14.67 -16.25
CA GLN A 36 -3.42 -14.88 -15.34
C GLN A 36 -4.40 -13.70 -15.38
N LYS A 37 -5.66 -14.00 -15.07
CA LYS A 37 -6.72 -13.01 -14.86
C LYS A 37 -7.28 -13.16 -13.46
N SER A 38 -7.88 -12.10 -12.93
CA SER A 38 -8.57 -12.16 -11.64
C SER A 38 -9.72 -13.17 -11.69
N GLY A 39 -10.57 -13.14 -12.72
CA GLY A 39 -11.67 -14.11 -12.86
C GLY A 39 -12.48 -14.20 -11.57
N ALA A 40 -12.68 -15.41 -11.03
CA ALA A 40 -13.40 -15.59 -9.76
C ALA A 40 -12.68 -15.00 -8.52
N ALA A 41 -11.40 -14.67 -8.59
CA ALA A 41 -10.62 -14.18 -7.45
C ALA A 41 -10.74 -15.10 -6.23
N CYS A 42 -11.09 -14.52 -5.08
CA CYS A 42 -11.40 -15.26 -3.87
C CYS A 42 -12.91 -15.53 -3.75
N ASP A 43 -13.71 -15.17 -4.76
CA ASP A 43 -15.16 -15.31 -4.74
C ASP A 43 -15.80 -14.66 -3.49
N HIS A 44 -15.21 -13.54 -3.03
CA HIS A 44 -15.65 -12.88 -1.80
C HIS A 44 -17.10 -12.41 -1.92
N TRP A 45 -17.53 -12.01 -3.12
CA TRP A 45 -18.90 -11.56 -3.37
C TRP A 45 -19.96 -12.60 -2.97
N ASN A 46 -19.75 -13.87 -3.33
CA ASN A 46 -20.68 -14.95 -2.99
C ASN A 46 -20.42 -15.55 -1.61
N ARG A 47 -19.35 -15.12 -0.92
CA ARG A 47 -18.86 -15.72 0.33
C ARG A 47 -18.72 -14.70 1.46
N VAL A 48 -19.38 -13.54 1.35
CA VAL A 48 -19.32 -12.48 2.36
C VAL A 48 -19.66 -13.00 3.76
N GLU A 49 -20.66 -13.86 3.90
CA GLU A 49 -21.04 -14.43 5.21
C GLU A 49 -19.92 -15.29 5.80
N GLN A 50 -19.32 -16.17 5.00
CA GLN A 50 -18.19 -17.01 5.39
C GLN A 50 -16.99 -16.14 5.79
N ASP A 51 -16.60 -15.19 4.94
CA ASP A 51 -15.43 -14.36 5.19
C ASP A 51 -15.66 -13.40 6.38
N THR A 52 -16.90 -12.97 6.62
CA THR A 52 -17.28 -12.22 7.83
C THR A 52 -17.14 -13.07 9.09
N GLN A 53 -17.48 -14.36 9.03
CA GLN A 53 -17.27 -15.27 10.15
C GLN A 53 -15.77 -15.46 10.43
N LEU A 54 -14.94 -15.62 9.40
CA LEU A 54 -13.48 -15.69 9.58
C LEU A 54 -12.91 -14.44 10.27
N ILE A 55 -13.40 -13.25 9.92
CA ILE A 55 -13.01 -11.99 10.57
C ILE A 55 -13.39 -12.00 12.05
N LYS A 56 -14.60 -12.48 12.39
CA LYS A 56 -15.04 -12.61 13.79
C LYS A 56 -14.18 -13.62 14.55
N ASP A 57 -13.84 -14.75 13.93
CA ASP A 57 -13.04 -15.81 14.55
C ASP A 57 -11.58 -15.38 14.80
N LEU A 58 -11.03 -14.50 13.94
CA LEU A 58 -9.75 -13.83 14.21
C LEU A 58 -9.80 -12.91 15.45
N GLY A 59 -10.99 -12.45 15.81
CA GLY A 59 -11.23 -11.56 16.94
C GLY A 59 -10.88 -10.09 16.70
N VAL A 60 -10.65 -9.67 15.45
CA VAL A 60 -10.26 -8.27 15.15
C VAL A 60 -11.43 -7.29 15.28
N GLY A 61 -11.15 -6.06 15.71
CA GLY A 61 -12.17 -5.02 15.91
C GLY A 61 -12.64 -4.30 14.64
N SER A 62 -11.94 -4.47 13.51
CA SER A 62 -12.29 -3.78 12.27
C SER A 62 -11.79 -4.51 11.02
N TYR A 63 -12.47 -4.26 9.90
CA TYR A 63 -12.09 -4.79 8.59
C TYR A 63 -12.10 -3.66 7.55
N ARG A 64 -10.93 -3.40 6.94
CA ARG A 64 -10.78 -2.45 5.83
C ARG A 64 -11.06 -3.15 4.49
N PHE A 65 -11.92 -2.54 3.68
CA PHE A 65 -12.18 -2.93 2.29
C PHE A 65 -12.33 -1.70 1.40
N SER A 66 -12.25 -1.88 0.08
CA SER A 66 -12.50 -0.82 -0.91
C SER A 66 -13.89 -0.97 -1.53
N GLN A 67 -14.36 0.09 -2.19
CA GLN A 67 -15.52 0.04 -3.08
C GLN A 67 -15.08 0.24 -4.53
N ARG A 68 -15.76 -0.42 -5.48
CA ARG A 68 -15.50 -0.29 -6.92
C ARG A 68 -15.90 1.10 -7.44
N MET A 69 -15.07 1.70 -8.29
CA MET A 69 -15.39 2.89 -9.09
C MET A 69 -15.06 2.66 -10.57
N TYR A 70 -15.72 3.40 -11.47
CA TYR A 70 -15.54 3.33 -12.94
C TYR A 70 -14.86 4.59 -13.46
N ASP A 71 -13.81 4.45 -14.29
CA ASP A 71 -13.06 5.58 -14.86
C ASP A 71 -12.69 5.34 -16.34
N GLU A 72 -12.54 6.43 -17.11
CA GLU A 72 -12.08 6.46 -18.53
C GLU A 72 -10.67 7.06 -18.70
N TYR A 73 -9.95 6.64 -19.74
CA TYR A 73 -8.54 7.02 -19.98
C TYR A 73 -8.34 8.09 -21.06
N GLY A 74 -7.29 8.90 -20.86
CA GLY A 74 -6.66 9.74 -21.88
C GLY A 74 -5.15 9.49 -21.99
N SER A 75 -4.58 9.63 -23.19
CA SER A 75 -3.17 9.34 -23.51
C SER A 75 -2.32 10.61 -23.66
N LYS A 76 -1.37 10.86 -22.75
CA LYS A 76 -0.24 11.81 -22.91
C LYS A 76 1.02 11.35 -22.14
N ALA A 77 2.18 11.94 -22.45
CA ALA A 77 3.53 11.59 -21.96
C ALA A 77 3.62 11.19 -20.47
N ALA A 78 4.29 10.07 -20.17
CA ALA A 78 4.17 9.34 -18.91
C ALA A 78 4.42 10.16 -17.64
N LEU A 79 5.50 10.96 -17.56
CA LEU A 79 5.88 11.66 -16.33
C LEU A 79 5.04 12.93 -16.05
N GLN A 80 4.79 13.76 -17.07
CA GLN A 80 3.92 14.93 -16.92
C GLN A 80 2.47 14.49 -16.61
N THR A 81 2.00 13.41 -17.25
CA THR A 81 0.70 12.81 -16.98
C THR A 81 0.65 12.27 -15.56
N ALA A 82 1.66 11.51 -15.11
CA ALA A 82 1.74 11.03 -13.73
C ALA A 82 1.66 12.17 -12.70
N GLY A 83 2.44 13.23 -12.88
CA GLY A 83 2.38 14.42 -12.00
C GLY A 83 1.00 15.08 -12.01
N THR A 84 0.33 15.11 -13.18
CA THR A 84 -1.04 15.66 -13.31
C THR A 84 -2.08 14.75 -12.64
N CYS A 85 -1.93 13.43 -12.75
CA CYS A 85 -2.77 12.45 -12.08
C CYS A 85 -2.67 12.58 -10.57
N VAL A 86 -1.45 12.61 -10.01
CA VAL A 86 -1.24 12.80 -8.56
C VAL A 86 -1.86 14.11 -8.09
N LYS A 87 -1.64 15.22 -8.82
CA LYS A 87 -2.28 16.50 -8.53
C LYS A 87 -3.81 16.38 -8.49
N ASN A 88 -4.41 15.72 -9.48
CA ASN A 88 -5.86 15.57 -9.56
C ASN A 88 -6.39 14.69 -8.43
N MET A 89 -5.69 13.60 -8.07
CA MET A 89 -6.05 12.77 -6.92
C MET A 89 -6.03 13.57 -5.62
N LEU A 90 -5.00 14.40 -5.41
CA LEU A 90 -4.89 15.27 -4.23
C LEU A 90 -6.00 16.33 -4.20
N LYS A 91 -6.29 16.97 -5.33
CA LYS A 91 -7.40 17.93 -5.47
C LYS A 91 -8.75 17.26 -5.18
N SER A 92 -8.98 16.07 -5.74
CA SER A 92 -10.21 15.29 -5.55
C SER A 92 -10.36 14.91 -4.08
N HIS A 93 -9.30 14.45 -3.42
CA HIS A 93 -9.32 14.14 -1.99
C HIS A 93 -9.79 15.35 -1.17
N VAL A 94 -9.17 16.52 -1.36
CA VAL A 94 -9.56 17.73 -0.62
C VAL A 94 -11.03 18.10 -0.89
N THR A 95 -11.46 18.02 -2.15
CA THR A 95 -12.84 18.39 -2.54
C THR A 95 -13.86 17.43 -1.93
N ILE A 96 -13.60 16.12 -2.04
CA ILE A 96 -14.46 15.06 -1.52
C ILE A 96 -14.50 15.08 0.01
N TYR A 97 -13.38 15.34 0.68
CA TYR A 97 -13.33 15.49 2.13
C TYR A 97 -14.38 16.49 2.61
N PHE A 98 -14.36 17.73 2.09
CA PHE A 98 -15.30 18.76 2.54
C PHE A 98 -16.74 18.43 2.15
N ALA A 99 -16.97 17.83 0.99
CA ALA A 99 -18.30 17.39 0.58
C ALA A 99 -18.85 16.30 1.53
N ILE A 100 -18.03 15.34 1.94
CA ILE A 100 -18.41 14.30 2.90
C ILE A 100 -18.67 14.90 4.28
N LYS A 101 -17.79 15.81 4.76
CA LYS A 101 -18.00 16.45 6.07
C LYS A 101 -19.30 17.26 6.09
N GLN A 102 -19.61 18.01 5.04
CA GLN A 102 -20.88 18.75 4.93
C GLN A 102 -22.08 17.81 4.91
N ALA A 103 -22.06 16.77 4.07
CA ALA A 103 -23.18 15.83 3.98
C ALA A 103 -23.39 15.06 5.30
N ALA A 104 -22.33 14.79 6.05
CA ALA A 104 -22.41 14.15 7.35
C ALA A 104 -23.00 15.10 8.40
N GLU A 105 -22.60 16.38 8.40
CA GLU A 105 -23.19 17.42 9.26
C GLU A 105 -24.70 17.59 8.98
N ASP A 106 -25.09 17.69 7.71
CA ASP A 106 -26.49 17.80 7.28
C ASP A 106 -27.33 16.59 7.73
N ALA A 107 -26.70 15.40 7.81
CA ALA A 107 -27.32 14.16 8.25
C ALA A 107 -27.22 13.93 9.77
N GLY A 108 -26.59 14.82 10.53
CA GLY A 108 -26.34 14.65 11.97
C GLY A 108 -25.47 13.44 12.30
N ARG A 109 -24.52 13.10 11.42
CA ARG A 109 -23.61 11.95 11.56
C ARG A 109 -22.17 12.42 11.74
N GLU A 110 -21.43 11.72 12.58
CA GLU A 110 -19.99 11.87 12.68
C GLU A 110 -19.30 10.90 11.72
N VAL A 111 -18.39 11.42 10.89
CA VAL A 111 -17.58 10.62 9.96
C VAL A 111 -16.14 11.08 10.01
N HIS A 112 -15.22 10.12 9.93
CA HIS A 112 -13.78 10.36 9.87
C HIS A 112 -13.28 10.06 8.45
N VAL A 113 -12.57 11.01 7.85
CA VAL A 113 -12.04 10.89 6.49
C VAL A 113 -10.54 11.13 6.50
N GLY A 114 -9.79 10.23 5.87
CA GLY A 114 -8.34 10.31 5.77
C GLY A 114 -7.84 9.77 4.43
N ILE A 115 -6.69 10.28 3.99
CA ILE A 115 -5.97 9.75 2.82
C ILE A 115 -5.02 8.63 3.25
N VAL A 116 -4.87 7.61 2.40
CA VAL A 116 -3.88 6.54 2.57
C VAL A 116 -2.65 6.82 1.73
N LYS A 117 -1.46 6.68 2.31
CA LYS A 117 -0.18 6.93 1.65
C LYS A 117 0.77 5.74 1.83
N ASP A 118 1.19 5.16 0.72
CA ASP A 118 2.34 4.24 0.68
C ASP A 118 3.62 5.03 0.93
N LEU A 119 4.41 4.68 1.95
CA LEU A 119 5.69 5.34 2.20
C LEU A 119 6.84 4.47 1.72
N PHE A 120 7.51 4.93 0.66
CA PHE A 120 8.67 4.26 0.07
C PHE A 120 9.95 4.81 0.70
N GLN A 121 10.86 3.96 1.15
CA GLN A 121 12.15 4.42 1.68
C GLN A 121 13.24 4.11 0.68
N PHE A 122 13.91 5.15 0.16
CA PHE A 122 14.96 5.00 -0.86
C PHE A 122 16.33 5.23 -0.24
N HIS A 123 17.25 4.31 -0.53
CA HIS A 123 18.64 4.35 -0.10
C HIS A 123 19.56 4.26 -1.32
N ALA A 124 20.69 4.97 -1.27
CA ALA A 124 21.75 4.78 -2.24
C ALA A 124 22.32 3.35 -2.10
N PHE A 125 22.42 2.61 -3.20
CA PHE A 125 23.00 1.27 -3.16
C PHE A 125 24.48 1.29 -2.79
N GLN A 126 25.25 2.19 -3.40
CA GLN A 126 26.66 2.39 -3.07
C GLN A 126 26.83 3.63 -2.19
N TRP A 127 27.30 3.43 -0.96
CA TRP A 127 27.43 4.50 0.04
C TRP A 127 28.30 5.68 -0.42
N HIS A 128 29.29 5.44 -1.29
CA HIS A 128 30.24 6.44 -1.78
C HIS A 128 29.81 7.10 -3.11
N ASN A 129 28.76 6.61 -3.77
CA ASN A 129 28.32 7.13 -5.06
C ASN A 129 27.33 8.28 -4.89
N LEU A 130 27.78 9.51 -5.14
CA LEU A 130 26.95 10.72 -5.02
C LEU A 130 25.74 10.73 -5.97
N PHE A 131 25.81 10.04 -7.11
CA PHE A 131 24.69 9.95 -8.04
C PHE A 131 23.57 9.04 -7.52
N ASP A 132 23.92 7.98 -6.81
CA ASP A 132 22.94 7.08 -6.18
C ASP A 132 22.24 7.80 -5.03
N HIS A 133 22.95 8.64 -4.27
CA HIS A 133 22.35 9.51 -3.24
C HIS A 133 21.42 10.56 -3.85
N PHE A 134 21.85 11.21 -4.93
CA PHE A 134 21.00 12.16 -5.66
C PHE A 134 19.73 11.50 -6.19
N LEU A 135 19.85 10.30 -6.75
CA LEU A 135 18.72 9.52 -7.24
C LEU A 135 17.77 9.11 -6.10
N ALA A 136 18.29 8.62 -4.98
CA ALA A 136 17.48 8.28 -3.81
C ALA A 136 16.71 9.51 -3.29
N TRP A 137 17.38 10.66 -3.19
CA TRP A 137 16.75 11.93 -2.85
C TRP A 137 15.66 12.32 -3.86
N ALA A 138 15.93 12.21 -5.17
CA ALA A 138 14.96 12.56 -6.20
C ALA A 138 13.72 11.65 -6.16
N MET A 139 13.90 10.35 -5.93
CA MET A 139 12.80 9.41 -5.71
C MET A 139 12.00 9.77 -4.46
N ASP A 140 12.67 10.08 -3.35
CA ASP A 140 11.99 10.52 -2.12
C ASP A 140 11.18 11.81 -2.31
N GLN A 141 11.69 12.76 -3.11
CA GLN A 141 10.93 13.94 -3.50
C GLN A 141 9.62 13.57 -4.22
N ILE A 142 9.71 12.73 -5.25
CA ILE A 142 8.60 12.36 -6.10
C ILE A 142 7.55 11.55 -5.34
N PHE A 143 7.97 10.53 -4.60
CA PHE A 143 7.08 9.57 -3.98
C PHE A 143 6.58 10.02 -2.61
N ASN A 144 7.35 10.79 -1.84
CA ASN A 144 7.00 11.11 -0.44
C ASN A 144 6.89 12.60 -0.19
N VAL A 145 7.99 13.34 -0.32
CA VAL A 145 8.10 14.69 0.23
C VAL A 145 7.06 15.62 -0.37
N GLN A 146 6.82 15.59 -1.68
CA GLN A 146 5.89 16.52 -2.32
C GLN A 146 4.43 16.26 -1.92
N ILE A 147 4.06 15.00 -1.66
CA ILE A 147 2.73 14.62 -1.18
C ILE A 147 2.59 15.00 0.30
N ILE A 148 3.57 14.67 1.14
CA ILE A 148 3.57 15.06 2.55
C ILE A 148 3.55 16.58 2.70
N ASN A 149 4.30 17.31 1.87
CA ASN A 149 4.32 18.76 1.91
C ASN A 149 2.99 19.38 1.49
N PHE A 150 2.28 18.76 0.54
CA PHE A 150 0.91 19.16 0.20
C PHE A 150 -0.04 18.93 1.39
N LEU A 151 0.03 17.77 2.03
CA LEU A 151 -0.79 17.47 3.21
C LEU A 151 -0.44 18.36 4.40
N ARG A 152 0.80 18.82 4.52
CA ARG A 152 1.24 19.70 5.62
C ARG A 152 0.97 21.18 5.37
N THR A 153 1.15 21.66 4.14
CA THR A 153 1.20 23.11 3.82
C THR A 153 0.24 23.54 2.72
N GLY A 154 -0.42 22.59 2.05
CA GLY A 154 -1.23 22.85 0.87
C GLY A 154 -0.45 23.03 -0.43
N LYS A 155 0.89 22.95 -0.41
CA LYS A 155 1.73 23.15 -1.59
C LYS A 155 2.22 21.83 -2.19
N PHE A 156 1.89 21.59 -3.45
CA PHE A 156 2.36 20.45 -4.23
C PHE A 156 3.24 20.93 -5.39
N ARG A 157 4.44 20.35 -5.54
CA ARG A 157 5.33 20.62 -6.67
C ARG A 157 5.98 19.34 -7.18
N PHE A 158 5.48 18.83 -8.30
CA PHE A 158 6.12 17.76 -9.03
C PHE A 158 7.02 18.36 -10.11
N TRP A 159 8.32 18.29 -9.92
CA TRP A 159 9.28 18.84 -10.87
C TRP A 159 10.38 17.83 -11.16
N VAL A 160 10.52 17.50 -12.44
CA VAL A 160 11.59 16.66 -12.98
C VAL A 160 12.22 17.46 -14.13
N PRO A 161 13.53 17.79 -14.07
CA PRO A 161 14.19 18.58 -15.10
C PRO A 161 13.88 18.05 -16.50
N PHE A 162 13.46 18.95 -17.41
CA PHE A 162 13.15 18.68 -18.82
C PHE A 162 12.01 17.66 -19.09
N ALA A 163 11.47 16.99 -18.08
CA ALA A 163 10.50 15.92 -18.25
C ALA A 163 9.11 16.24 -17.67
N ALA A 164 9.05 16.96 -16.54
CA ALA A 164 7.78 17.30 -15.92
C ALA A 164 7.85 18.58 -15.07
N CYS A 165 6.80 19.38 -15.14
CA CYS A 165 6.57 20.52 -14.25
C CYS A 165 5.07 20.61 -13.96
N VAL A 166 4.67 20.24 -12.76
CA VAL A 166 3.30 20.37 -12.25
C VAL A 166 3.38 21.00 -10.88
N SER A 167 2.66 22.11 -10.70
CA SER A 167 2.50 22.73 -9.39
C SER A 167 1.02 22.91 -9.11
N TYR A 168 0.68 22.85 -7.83
CA TYR A 168 -0.68 23.05 -7.34
C TYR A 168 -0.65 23.52 -5.90
N MET A 169 -1.64 24.32 -5.54
CA MET A 169 -1.80 24.84 -4.20
C MET A 169 -3.26 24.78 -3.80
N ASP A 170 -3.52 24.22 -2.61
CA ASP A 170 -4.81 24.27 -1.95
C ASP A 170 -4.58 24.44 -0.45
N SER A 171 -4.83 25.64 0.07
CA SER A 171 -4.60 25.97 1.48
C SER A 171 -5.48 25.17 2.45
N ARG A 172 -6.54 24.51 1.95
CA ARG A 172 -7.43 23.68 2.76
C ARG A 172 -6.87 22.27 3.01
N ALA A 173 -5.85 21.84 2.26
CA ALA A 173 -5.34 20.47 2.32
C ALA A 173 -4.90 20.01 3.72
N PRO A 174 -4.24 20.83 4.56
CA PRO A 174 -3.88 20.42 5.92
C PRO A 174 -5.07 20.14 6.84
N ALA A 175 -6.21 20.76 6.57
CA ALA A 175 -7.45 20.51 7.29
C ALA A 175 -8.23 19.32 6.72
N ALA A 176 -7.91 18.85 5.50
CA ALA A 176 -8.69 17.86 4.76
C ALA A 176 -8.37 16.40 5.14
N ASN A 177 -8.02 16.16 6.41
CA ASN A 177 -7.74 14.83 6.96
C ASN A 177 -8.04 14.82 8.47
N ASP A 178 -8.90 13.90 8.90
CA ASP A 178 -9.14 13.61 10.32
C ASP A 178 -8.05 12.64 10.85
N PHE A 179 -7.57 11.73 10.00
CA PHE A 179 -6.44 10.81 10.26
C PHE A 179 -5.62 10.64 8.98
N ILE A 180 -4.45 10.02 9.09
CA ILE A 180 -3.63 9.62 7.93
C ILE A 180 -3.41 8.11 7.92
N GLY A 181 -3.73 7.47 6.79
CA GLY A 181 -3.41 6.08 6.54
C GLY A 181 -1.97 5.91 6.07
N LEU A 182 -1.23 4.99 6.68
CA LEU A 182 0.12 4.61 6.28
C LEU A 182 0.13 3.17 5.78
N ASN A 183 0.59 2.99 4.55
CA ASN A 183 0.95 1.69 4.01
C ASN A 183 2.48 1.57 4.00
N TYR A 184 3.02 0.49 4.56
CA TYR A 184 4.46 0.27 4.61
C TYR A 184 4.82 -1.20 4.52
N TYR A 185 5.79 -1.51 3.66
CA TYR A 185 6.24 -2.88 3.39
C TYR A 185 7.74 -3.05 3.58
N SER A 186 8.56 -2.22 2.91
CA SER A 186 10.03 -2.35 2.85
C SER A 186 10.69 -1.01 2.52
N HIS A 187 12.02 -1.00 2.56
CA HIS A 187 12.86 -0.03 1.88
C HIS A 187 13.37 -0.53 0.52
N TYR A 188 14.07 0.34 -0.19
CA TYR A 188 14.47 0.18 -1.58
C TYR A 188 15.85 0.79 -1.80
N TYR A 189 16.76 0.02 -2.39
CA TYR A 189 18.05 0.54 -2.83
C TYR A 189 17.99 0.92 -4.31
N VAL A 190 18.52 2.09 -4.63
CA VAL A 190 18.55 2.63 -6.00
C VAL A 190 20.00 2.82 -6.46
N SER A 191 20.23 2.57 -7.74
CA SER A 191 21.52 2.82 -8.37
C SER A 191 21.34 3.37 -9.78
N LEU A 192 21.97 4.51 -10.07
CA LEU A 192 21.83 5.17 -11.36
C LEU A 192 22.38 4.32 -12.50
N TRP A 193 23.52 3.66 -12.26
CA TRP A 193 24.13 2.76 -13.25
C TRP A 193 23.17 1.66 -13.68
N ASN A 194 22.49 1.03 -12.72
CA ASN A 194 21.58 -0.07 -12.99
C ASN A 194 20.29 0.37 -13.70
N ILE A 195 19.78 1.57 -13.39
CA ILE A 195 18.65 2.15 -14.13
C ILE A 195 19.02 2.39 -15.61
N ILE A 196 20.25 2.81 -15.88
CA ILE A 196 20.72 3.07 -17.24
C ILE A 196 20.95 1.76 -18.02
N THR A 197 21.49 0.73 -17.37
CA THR A 197 21.84 -0.54 -18.04
C THR A 197 20.69 -1.53 -18.15
N GLU A 198 19.73 -1.52 -17.23
CA GLU A 198 18.54 -2.38 -17.23
C GLU A 198 17.27 -1.53 -16.93
N PRO A 199 16.60 -0.96 -17.95
CA PRO A 199 15.49 0.00 -17.77
C PRO A 199 14.16 -0.59 -17.30
N VAL A 200 14.15 -1.83 -16.78
CA VAL A 200 12.95 -2.42 -16.17
C VAL A 200 12.96 -2.05 -14.69
N LEU A 201 12.08 -1.14 -14.26
CA LEU A 201 11.99 -0.67 -12.86
C LEU A 201 11.68 -1.80 -11.86
N GLU A 202 11.11 -2.91 -12.33
CA GLU A 202 10.86 -4.14 -11.55
C GLU A 202 12.15 -4.95 -11.32
N ALA A 203 13.21 -4.69 -12.09
CA ALA A 203 14.50 -5.35 -11.93
C ALA A 203 15.36 -4.61 -10.90
N LYS A 204 15.32 -5.16 -9.68
CA LYS A 204 16.29 -4.97 -8.59
C LYS A 204 16.12 -3.68 -7.80
N LEU A 205 15.00 -3.62 -7.08
CA LEU A 205 15.03 -3.18 -5.69
C LEU A 205 16.03 -4.08 -4.96
N MET A 206 17.27 -3.60 -4.84
CA MET A 206 18.36 -4.44 -4.35
C MET A 206 18.14 -4.71 -2.88
N ALA A 207 18.54 -5.90 -2.44
CA ALA A 207 18.66 -6.24 -1.05
C ALA A 207 20.14 -6.34 -0.73
N LEU A 208 20.54 -5.91 0.46
CA LEU A 208 21.89 -6.24 0.92
C LEU A 208 21.95 -7.75 1.23
N PRO A 209 23.12 -8.41 1.06
CA PRO A 209 23.24 -9.86 1.24
C PRO A 209 22.75 -10.41 2.59
N GLN A 210 22.75 -9.57 3.64
CA GLN A 210 22.30 -9.91 4.98
C GLN A 210 20.78 -9.75 5.20
N GLU A 211 20.05 -9.18 4.25
CA GLU A 211 18.62 -8.92 4.41
C GLU A 211 17.77 -10.15 4.09
N ILE A 212 16.69 -10.31 4.86
CA ILE A 212 15.75 -11.39 4.64
C ILE A 212 14.79 -10.96 3.53
N MET A 213 14.83 -11.66 2.40
CA MET A 213 13.92 -11.43 1.28
C MET A 213 12.56 -12.10 1.49
N THR A 214 11.51 -11.45 0.99
CA THR A 214 10.17 -12.03 0.87
C THR A 214 10.02 -12.73 -0.49
N ASP A 215 8.90 -13.39 -0.75
CA ASP A 215 8.63 -13.99 -2.07
C ASP A 215 8.34 -12.92 -3.14
N MET A 216 7.97 -11.71 -2.70
CA MET A 216 8.00 -10.48 -3.49
C MET A 216 9.38 -9.83 -3.35
N PRO A 217 9.92 -9.11 -4.36
CA PRO A 217 11.24 -8.46 -4.29
C PRO A 217 11.26 -7.27 -3.30
N GLN A 218 11.14 -7.59 -2.01
CA GLN A 218 11.06 -6.72 -0.86
C GLN A 218 11.85 -7.36 0.29
N CYS A 219 12.42 -6.52 1.16
CA CYS A 219 13.17 -6.95 2.33
C CYS A 219 12.32 -6.83 3.60
N VAL A 220 12.57 -7.70 4.57
CA VAL A 220 12.03 -7.55 5.93
C VAL A 220 12.81 -6.44 6.65
N TYR A 221 12.24 -5.24 6.72
CA TYR A 221 12.86 -4.04 7.31
C TYR A 221 11.91 -3.29 8.27
N PRO A 222 11.70 -3.81 9.49
CA PRO A 222 10.77 -3.25 10.48
C PRO A 222 11.19 -1.88 11.02
N GLU A 223 12.48 -1.57 11.07
CA GLU A 223 13.02 -0.28 11.51
C GLU A 223 12.52 0.87 10.60
N GLY A 224 12.24 0.54 9.35
CA GLY A 224 11.63 1.46 8.41
C GLY A 224 10.16 1.78 8.73
N LEU A 225 9.37 0.87 9.31
CA LEU A 225 8.01 1.19 9.76
C LEU A 225 8.04 2.24 10.88
N TYR A 226 8.93 2.07 11.86
CA TYR A 226 9.14 3.05 12.93
C TYR A 226 9.48 4.44 12.37
N SER A 227 10.43 4.47 11.41
CA SER A 227 10.85 5.72 10.76
C SER A 227 9.73 6.35 9.91
N ALA A 228 8.94 5.52 9.23
CA ALA A 228 7.77 5.95 8.44
C ALA A 228 6.70 6.59 9.33
N LEU A 229 6.41 5.97 10.48
CA LEU A 229 5.47 6.50 11.47
C LEU A 229 5.92 7.87 12.00
N LYS A 230 7.21 8.04 12.33
CA LYS A 230 7.76 9.33 12.75
C LYS A 230 7.66 10.40 11.66
N THR A 231 7.90 10.04 10.40
CA THR A 231 7.71 10.96 9.26
C THR A 231 6.25 11.40 9.13
N MET A 232 5.30 10.47 9.19
CA MET A 232 3.87 10.77 9.08
C MET A 232 3.35 11.56 10.28
N ALA A 233 3.93 11.37 11.47
CA ALA A 233 3.57 12.12 12.68
C ALA A 233 3.80 13.63 12.53
N THR A 234 4.67 14.07 11.62
CA THR A 234 4.89 15.49 11.31
C THR A 234 3.66 16.19 10.71
N LEU A 235 2.66 15.44 10.28
CA LEU A 235 1.38 15.98 9.81
C LEU A 235 0.45 16.38 10.96
N GLY A 236 0.76 16.00 12.21
CA GLY A 236 -0.04 16.36 13.39
C GLY A 236 -1.44 15.75 13.39
N LYS A 237 -1.58 14.55 12.81
CA LYS A 237 -2.84 13.80 12.71
C LYS A 237 -2.65 12.39 13.28
N PRO A 238 -3.70 11.78 13.87
CA PRO A 238 -3.67 10.37 14.21
C PRO A 238 -3.33 9.51 12.99
N ILE A 239 -2.57 8.44 13.21
CA ILE A 239 -2.11 7.54 12.16
C ILE A 239 -2.84 6.20 12.29
N ILE A 240 -3.25 5.65 11.15
CA ILE A 240 -3.65 4.26 11.03
C ILE A 240 -2.64 3.58 10.12
N VAL A 241 -1.99 2.51 10.57
CA VAL A 241 -1.25 1.64 9.64
C VAL A 241 -2.29 0.85 8.86
N THR A 242 -2.55 1.26 7.64
CA THR A 242 -3.66 0.75 6.83
C THR A 242 -3.26 -0.51 6.06
N GLU A 243 -1.97 -0.69 5.72
CA GLU A 243 -1.40 -1.94 5.23
C GLU A 243 0.01 -2.16 5.77
N ASN A 244 0.23 -3.37 6.25
CA ASN A 244 1.56 -3.92 6.50
C ASN A 244 1.47 -5.45 6.42
N GLY A 245 2.36 -6.09 5.65
CA GLY A 245 2.19 -7.49 5.27
C GLY A 245 3.36 -8.07 4.50
N ILE A 246 3.36 -9.38 4.30
CA ILE A 246 4.43 -10.10 3.60
C ILE A 246 3.89 -11.17 2.65
N ALA A 247 4.45 -11.19 1.42
CA ALA A 247 4.33 -12.32 0.51
C ALA A 247 5.23 -13.45 1.00
N ASP A 248 4.61 -14.50 1.53
CA ASP A 248 5.30 -15.68 2.05
C ASP A 248 4.43 -16.92 1.83
N LYS A 249 4.68 -17.61 0.72
CA LYS A 249 3.96 -18.82 0.33
C LYS A 249 4.18 -19.95 1.33
N HIS A 250 5.39 -20.08 1.87
CA HIS A 250 5.81 -21.18 2.73
C HIS A 250 5.48 -20.97 4.21
N ASP A 251 5.08 -19.75 4.60
CA ASP A 251 4.75 -19.37 5.97
C ASP A 251 5.95 -19.47 6.95
N ASP A 252 7.18 -19.44 6.41
CA ASP A 252 8.43 -19.59 7.17
C ASP A 252 8.99 -18.25 7.70
N ARG A 253 8.53 -17.12 7.15
CA ARG A 253 8.99 -15.76 7.49
C ARG A 253 7.89 -14.89 8.09
N ARG A 254 6.62 -15.17 7.76
CA ARG A 254 5.45 -14.37 8.18
C ARG A 254 5.37 -14.18 9.69
N TYR A 255 5.65 -15.22 10.46
CA TYR A 255 5.63 -15.15 11.92
C TYR A 255 6.66 -14.13 12.44
N LEU A 256 7.90 -14.20 11.93
CA LEU A 256 8.97 -13.28 12.29
C LEU A 256 8.64 -11.85 11.83
N TYR A 257 8.11 -11.69 10.61
CA TYR A 257 7.71 -10.41 10.05
C TYR A 257 6.71 -9.70 10.97
N ILE A 258 5.58 -10.36 11.26
CA ILE A 258 4.50 -9.79 12.09
C ILE A 258 5.07 -9.34 13.45
N ARG A 259 5.85 -10.20 14.11
CA ARG A 259 6.43 -9.86 15.42
C ARG A 259 7.35 -8.65 15.37
N ARG A 260 8.25 -8.57 14.39
CA ARG A 260 9.21 -7.47 14.30
C ARG A 260 8.53 -6.13 13.95
N TYR A 261 7.55 -6.14 13.05
CA TYR A 261 6.83 -4.92 12.67
C TYR A 261 5.88 -4.44 13.77
N LEU A 262 5.19 -5.34 14.48
CA LEU A 262 4.39 -4.98 15.65
C LEU A 262 5.26 -4.46 16.81
N TYR A 263 6.49 -4.96 16.95
CA TYR A 263 7.45 -4.38 17.89
C TYR A 263 7.85 -2.96 17.50
N ALA A 264 8.20 -2.71 16.23
CA ALA A 264 8.52 -1.38 15.74
C ALA A 264 7.36 -0.39 15.89
N LEU A 265 6.13 -0.85 15.63
CA LEU A 265 4.89 -0.12 15.90
C LEU A 265 4.76 0.25 17.38
N SER A 266 4.90 -0.74 18.28
CA SER A 266 4.82 -0.51 19.72
C SER A 266 5.87 0.48 20.22
N ARG A 267 7.10 0.41 19.69
CA ARG A 267 8.15 1.40 19.97
C ARG A 267 7.77 2.81 19.52
N ALA A 268 7.20 2.97 18.33
CA ALA A 268 6.74 4.28 17.85
C ALA A 268 5.66 4.87 18.76
N ILE A 269 4.71 4.05 19.21
CA ILE A 269 3.65 4.45 20.15
C ILE A 269 4.24 4.87 21.51
N GLN A 270 5.17 4.07 22.06
CA GLN A 270 5.87 4.40 23.31
C GLN A 270 6.64 5.72 23.21
N ASP A 271 7.20 6.01 22.03
CA ASP A 271 7.91 7.25 21.76
C ASP A 271 6.97 8.41 21.34
N GLY A 272 5.66 8.30 21.64
CA GLY A 272 4.67 9.37 21.54
C GLY A 272 4.02 9.55 20.17
N VAL A 273 4.17 8.61 19.24
CA VAL A 273 3.45 8.68 17.96
C VAL A 273 2.00 8.25 18.16
N ASP A 274 1.07 9.12 17.77
CA ASP A 274 -0.38 8.88 17.88
C ASP A 274 -0.86 7.88 16.81
N VAL A 275 -0.71 6.59 17.08
CA VAL A 275 -1.23 5.51 16.22
C VAL A 275 -2.50 4.93 16.82
N ILE A 276 -3.60 5.08 16.09
CA ILE A 276 -4.95 4.69 16.55
C ILE A 276 -5.45 3.40 15.89
N GLY A 277 -4.68 2.79 14.99
CA GLY A 277 -5.06 1.52 14.36
C GLY A 277 -3.94 0.85 13.55
N TYR A 278 -4.05 -0.47 13.40
CA TYR A 278 -3.17 -1.29 12.57
C TYR A 278 -3.98 -2.35 11.83
N TYR A 279 -3.78 -2.43 10.52
CA TYR A 279 -4.40 -3.41 9.63
C TYR A 279 -3.31 -4.24 8.96
N TYR A 280 -3.37 -5.55 9.20
CA TYR A 280 -2.53 -6.50 8.49
C TYR A 280 -3.00 -6.68 7.03
N TRP A 281 -2.04 -6.66 6.11
CA TRP A 281 -2.24 -7.00 4.71
C TRP A 281 -1.77 -8.44 4.42
N SER A 282 -2.62 -9.38 4.02
CA SER A 282 -4.07 -9.28 3.76
C SER A 282 -4.84 -10.27 4.64
N LEU A 283 -6.18 -10.20 4.60
CA LEU A 283 -6.99 -11.18 5.32
C LEU A 283 -6.76 -12.59 4.74
N TYR A 284 -6.89 -12.73 3.43
CA TYR A 284 -6.64 -13.98 2.70
C TYR A 284 -5.79 -13.72 1.46
N ASP A 285 -5.17 -14.79 0.96
CA ASP A 285 -4.45 -14.79 -0.32
C ASP A 285 -5.40 -14.33 -1.44
N ASN A 286 -4.91 -13.47 -2.33
CA ASN A 286 -5.74 -12.84 -3.35
C ASN A 286 -4.94 -12.58 -4.64
N PHE A 287 -5.58 -11.96 -5.62
CA PHE A 287 -4.94 -11.62 -6.89
C PHE A 287 -4.03 -10.39 -6.74
N GLU A 288 -2.72 -10.55 -6.89
CA GLU A 288 -1.71 -9.52 -6.63
C GLU A 288 -1.23 -8.84 -7.92
N TRP A 289 -2.16 -8.19 -8.63
CA TRP A 289 -1.87 -7.33 -9.78
C TRP A 289 -0.98 -8.01 -10.84
N CYS A 290 0.17 -7.42 -11.17
CA CYS A 290 1.12 -7.94 -12.15
C CYS A 290 1.66 -9.33 -11.77
N GLU A 291 1.67 -9.69 -10.48
CA GLU A 291 2.15 -10.99 -10.00
C GLU A 291 1.07 -12.08 -10.01
N GLY A 292 -0.18 -11.74 -10.35
CA GLY A 292 -1.29 -12.68 -10.36
C GLY A 292 -1.46 -13.38 -9.00
N TYR A 293 -1.67 -14.69 -9.01
CA TYR A 293 -1.85 -15.51 -7.81
C TYR A 293 -0.54 -16.03 -7.20
N HIS A 294 0.61 -15.60 -7.69
CA HIS A 294 1.89 -16.14 -7.22
C HIS A 294 2.27 -15.66 -5.80
N MET A 295 1.86 -14.46 -5.42
CA MET A 295 2.19 -13.85 -4.13
C MET A 295 1.13 -14.19 -3.08
N LYS A 296 1.57 -14.67 -1.91
CA LYS A 296 0.69 -15.11 -0.82
C LYS A 296 0.81 -14.18 0.37
N PHE A 297 -0.06 -13.18 0.48
CA PHE A 297 -0.06 -12.22 1.58
C PHE A 297 -0.97 -12.59 2.76
N GLY A 298 -1.94 -13.48 2.54
CA GLY A 298 -3.05 -13.70 3.45
C GLY A 298 -2.65 -14.29 4.79
N LEU A 299 -3.36 -13.90 5.86
CA LEU A 299 -3.42 -14.69 7.09
C LEU A 299 -4.11 -16.04 6.85
N TYR A 300 -5.10 -16.06 5.96
CA TYR A 300 -5.71 -17.28 5.44
C TYR A 300 -5.14 -17.63 4.06
N ALA A 301 -4.71 -18.88 3.90
CA ALA A 301 -4.44 -19.44 2.59
C ALA A 301 -5.75 -19.75 1.87
N VAL A 302 -5.80 -19.49 0.56
CA VAL A 302 -6.96 -19.79 -0.30
C VAL A 302 -6.61 -20.89 -1.27
N ASN A 303 -7.42 -21.95 -1.31
CA ASN A 303 -7.44 -22.88 -2.42
C ASN A 303 -8.30 -22.25 -3.52
N PHE A 304 -7.71 -21.81 -4.63
CA PHE A 304 -8.45 -21.11 -5.68
C PHE A 304 -9.36 -22.02 -6.53
N ASP A 305 -9.15 -23.35 -6.48
CA ASP A 305 -10.00 -24.32 -7.19
C ASP A 305 -11.27 -24.61 -6.38
N THR A 306 -11.16 -24.78 -5.06
CA THR A 306 -12.30 -25.11 -4.17
C THR A 306 -12.88 -23.89 -3.44
N GLN A 307 -12.16 -22.77 -3.46
CA GLN A 307 -12.43 -21.56 -2.68
C GLN A 307 -12.39 -21.77 -1.15
N GLU A 308 -11.74 -22.84 -0.67
CA GLU A 308 -11.57 -23.05 0.78
C GLU A 308 -10.51 -22.11 1.37
N ARG A 309 -10.78 -21.60 2.58
CA ARG A 309 -9.87 -20.74 3.36
C ARG A 309 -9.32 -21.51 4.55
N SER A 310 -8.01 -21.48 4.76
CA SER A 310 -7.34 -22.11 5.91
C SER A 310 -6.42 -21.14 6.62
N LEU A 311 -6.53 -21.02 7.94
CA LEU A 311 -5.70 -20.10 8.72
C LEU A 311 -4.24 -20.60 8.71
N ARG A 312 -3.30 -19.73 8.34
CA ARG A 312 -1.88 -20.06 8.36
C ARG A 312 -1.36 -20.09 9.80
N PRO A 313 -0.49 -21.04 10.17
CA PRO A 313 0.10 -21.11 11.51
C PRO A 313 0.73 -19.78 11.96
N ALA A 314 1.42 -19.06 11.08
CA ALA A 314 2.04 -17.78 11.44
C ALA A 314 1.04 -16.67 11.79
N ALA A 315 -0.23 -16.79 11.38
CA ALA A 315 -1.28 -15.82 11.74
C ALA A 315 -1.49 -15.76 13.27
N ALA A 316 -1.09 -16.81 14.00
CA ALA A 316 -1.07 -16.81 15.45
C ALA A 316 -0.25 -15.65 16.04
N ALA A 317 0.83 -15.20 15.36
CA ALA A 317 1.60 -14.02 15.79
C ALA A 317 0.73 -12.76 15.86
N PHE A 318 -0.20 -12.61 14.92
CA PHE A 318 -1.10 -11.46 14.86
C PHE A 318 -2.25 -11.60 15.87
N THR A 319 -2.91 -12.76 15.91
CA THR A 319 -4.04 -12.98 16.83
C THR A 319 -3.62 -12.96 18.30
N ASN A 320 -2.43 -13.45 18.64
CA ASN A 320 -1.96 -13.49 20.03
C ASN A 320 -1.66 -12.09 20.57
N VAL A 321 -1.07 -11.21 19.75
CA VAL A 321 -0.83 -9.82 20.15
C VAL A 321 -2.15 -9.09 20.36
N HIS A 322 -3.13 -9.33 19.48
CA HIS A 322 -4.46 -8.74 19.64
C HIS A 322 -5.14 -9.20 20.94
N LYS A 323 -5.14 -10.52 21.22
CA LYS A 323 -5.71 -11.06 22.47
C LYS A 323 -5.01 -10.53 23.71
N ALA A 324 -3.69 -10.41 23.68
CA ALA A 324 -2.94 -9.81 24.78
C ALA A 324 -3.36 -8.35 24.98
N ALA A 325 -3.42 -7.54 23.92
CA ALA A 325 -3.85 -6.15 24.00
C ALA A 325 -5.29 -6.01 24.51
N ALA A 326 -6.22 -6.85 24.04
CA ALA A 326 -7.61 -6.87 24.50
C ALA A 326 -7.77 -7.25 25.98
N ALA A 327 -6.83 -8.00 26.57
CA ALA A 327 -6.83 -8.33 27.99
C ALA A 327 -6.29 -7.20 28.89
N TYR A 328 -5.63 -6.19 28.31
CA TYR A 328 -5.12 -5.00 29.04
C TYR A 328 -6.15 -3.87 29.14
N TYR A 329 -7.25 -3.93 28.38
CA TYR A 329 -8.37 -2.98 28.40
C TYR A 329 -9.61 -3.61 29.03
#